data_AF-A0A0K1E5R2-F1
#
_entry.id   AF-A0A0K1E5R2-F1
#
_cell.length_a   1.000
_cell.length_b   1.000
_cell.length_c   1.000
_cell.angle_alpha   90.00
_cell.angle_beta   90.00
_cell.angle_gamma   90.00
#
_symmetry.space_group_name_H-M   'P 1'
#
loop_
_entity.id
_entity.type
_entity.pdbx_description
1 polymer ?
#
loop_
_entity_poly.entity_id
_entity_poly.type
_entity_poly.pdbx_seq_one_letter_code
_entity_poly.pdbx_strand_id
1 'polypeptide(L)'
;MTRWEHNGGDLRAAADGLAKARSAGALLGIEIESDSLEKARDDEDTRDREGELIRKAWETAVAVLPSAAVGRRTRWSRFEFILEGKRGGMGVLGERLLTAFKRDDDLSALEWHLIFTEIFVAEPERTFLCDPGYDLRTAEGMSAIAWVEPYPGADWKTSQRHPTVTFLRLGPPLSQGAQD
;
A
#
# COMPACT_ATOMS: atom_id res chain seq x y z
N MET A 1 -6.64 -0.78 -26.94
CA MET A 1 -6.77 -0.89 -25.47
C MET A 1 -5.43 -1.30 -24.91
N THR A 2 -4.66 -0.31 -24.47
CA THR A 2 -3.26 -0.47 -24.06
C THR A 2 -3.21 -1.26 -22.76
N ARG A 3 -2.57 -2.44 -22.79
CA ARG A 3 -2.32 -3.25 -21.59
C ARG A 3 -1.12 -2.59 -20.89
N TRP A 4 -1.39 -1.85 -19.82
CA TRP A 4 -0.38 -1.16 -19.03
C TRP A 4 0.33 -2.20 -18.14
N GLU A 5 1.39 -2.81 -18.67
CA GLU A 5 2.33 -3.63 -17.90
C GLU A 5 3.63 -2.85 -17.74
N HIS A 6 3.74 -2.10 -16.65
CA HIS A 6 5.05 -1.87 -16.05
C HIS A 6 5.04 -2.62 -14.73
N ASN A 7 5.77 -3.74 -14.66
CA ASN A 7 5.79 -4.75 -13.58
C ASN A 7 4.55 -5.65 -13.42
N GLY A 8 3.72 -5.83 -14.46
CA GLY A 8 2.53 -6.72 -14.50
C GLY A 8 2.80 -8.23 -14.32
N GLY A 9 3.64 -8.60 -13.36
CA GLY A 9 3.90 -9.96 -12.96
C GLY A 9 2.80 -10.50 -12.07
N ASP A 10 2.74 -11.83 -12.02
CA ASP A 10 1.86 -12.55 -11.12
C ASP A 10 2.32 -12.31 -9.66
N LEU A 11 1.65 -11.40 -8.95
CA LEU A 11 1.92 -11.14 -7.53
C LEU A 11 1.88 -12.43 -6.71
N ARG A 12 1.02 -13.39 -7.09
CA ARG A 12 0.93 -14.65 -6.38
C ARG A 12 2.18 -15.48 -6.63
N ALA A 13 2.63 -15.59 -7.87
CA ALA A 13 3.89 -16.27 -8.18
C ALA A 13 5.10 -15.64 -7.47
N ALA A 14 5.15 -14.31 -7.36
CA ALA A 14 6.20 -13.60 -6.63
C ALA A 14 6.16 -13.90 -5.12
N ALA A 15 4.97 -13.85 -4.50
CA ALA A 15 4.79 -14.21 -3.10
C ALA A 15 5.15 -15.68 -2.82
N ASP A 16 4.71 -16.60 -3.68
CA ASP A 16 5.04 -18.02 -3.59
C ASP A 16 6.55 -18.25 -3.77
N GLY A 17 7.22 -17.46 -4.61
CA GLY A 17 8.67 -17.47 -4.79
C GLY A 17 9.41 -17.11 -3.51
N LEU A 18 9.04 -16.00 -2.87
CA LEU A 18 9.60 -15.57 -1.58
C LEU A 18 9.35 -16.60 -0.48
N ALA A 19 8.14 -17.15 -0.42
CA ALA A 19 7.77 -18.20 0.52
C ALA A 19 8.61 -19.48 0.33
N LYS A 20 8.75 -19.97 -0.91
CA LYS A 20 9.60 -21.12 -1.22
C LYS A 20 11.06 -20.88 -0.84
N ALA A 21 11.56 -19.67 -1.05
CA ALA A 21 12.91 -19.25 -0.66
C ALA A 21 13.06 -19.04 0.86
N ARG A 22 11.96 -19.01 1.62
CA ARG A 22 11.90 -18.60 3.03
C ARG A 22 12.48 -17.19 3.26
N SER A 23 12.35 -16.34 2.25
CA SER A 23 12.74 -14.92 2.32
C SER A 23 11.66 -14.13 3.05
N ALA A 24 12.07 -13.14 3.83
CA ALA A 24 11.15 -12.16 4.39
C ALA A 24 10.59 -11.29 3.26
N GLY A 25 9.31 -10.94 3.33
CA GLY A 25 8.69 -10.05 2.37
C GLY A 25 7.31 -9.58 2.79
N ALA A 26 6.76 -8.66 2.01
CA ALA A 26 5.44 -8.09 2.23
C ALA A 26 4.69 -7.85 0.91
N LEU A 27 3.37 -7.96 0.97
CA LEU A 27 2.45 -7.35 0.02
C LEU A 27 2.20 -5.92 0.49
N LEU A 28 2.70 -4.94 -0.27
CA LEU A 28 2.36 -3.54 -0.10
C LEU A 28 1.08 -3.23 -0.87
N GLY A 29 0.00 -2.90 -0.18
CA GLY A 29 -1.15 -2.19 -0.72
C GLY A 29 -0.98 -0.68 -0.54
N ILE A 30 -1.19 0.08 -1.60
CA ILE A 30 -1.20 1.53 -1.56
C ILE A 30 -2.58 1.98 -2.04
N GLU A 31 -3.27 2.76 -1.23
CA GLU A 31 -4.61 3.25 -1.53
C GLU A 31 -4.77 4.70 -1.10
N ILE A 32 -5.62 5.42 -1.84
CA ILE A 32 -6.12 6.73 -1.41
C ILE A 32 -7.12 6.46 -0.28
N GLU A 33 -7.01 7.21 0.81
CA GLU A 33 -7.96 7.17 1.91
C GLU A 33 -9.37 7.51 1.41
N SER A 34 -10.39 6.76 1.85
CA SER A 34 -11.73 6.79 1.27
C SER A 34 -12.36 8.18 1.28
N ASP A 35 -12.30 8.89 2.40
CA ASP A 35 -12.89 10.23 2.51
C ASP A 35 -12.13 11.24 1.65
N SER A 36 -10.81 11.13 1.58
CA SER A 36 -9.98 11.92 0.68
C SER A 36 -10.33 11.68 -0.78
N LEU A 37 -10.66 10.45 -1.15
CA LEU A 37 -11.11 10.10 -2.50
C LEU A 37 -12.54 10.61 -2.79
N GLU A 38 -13.45 10.52 -1.81
CA GLU A 38 -14.80 11.05 -1.93
C GLU A 38 -14.79 12.57 -2.10
N LYS A 39 -14.02 13.30 -1.27
CA LYS A 39 -13.82 14.75 -1.42
C LYS A 39 -13.24 15.12 -2.79
N ALA A 40 -12.27 14.34 -3.28
CA ALA A 40 -11.73 14.54 -4.62
C ALA A 40 -12.78 14.28 -5.70
N ARG A 41 -13.72 13.33 -5.52
CA ARG A 41 -14.76 13.03 -6.53
C ARG A 41 -15.92 14.01 -6.58
N ASP A 42 -16.20 14.69 -5.47
CA ASP A 42 -17.26 15.69 -5.35
C ASP A 42 -16.86 17.04 -5.96
N ASP A 43 -15.58 17.25 -6.22
CA ASP A 43 -15.08 18.35 -7.04
C ASP A 43 -15.26 17.98 -8.54
N GLU A 44 -16.19 18.66 -9.24
CA GLU A 44 -16.57 18.33 -10.63
C GLU A 44 -15.38 18.36 -11.61
N ASP A 45 -14.32 19.13 -11.32
CA ASP A 45 -13.07 19.18 -12.11
C ASP A 45 -12.19 17.91 -11.94
N THR A 46 -12.51 17.05 -10.98
CA THR A 46 -11.56 16.04 -10.48
C THR A 46 -11.92 14.60 -10.86
N ARG A 47 -13.14 14.32 -11.36
CA ARG A 47 -13.47 12.97 -11.89
C ARG A 47 -12.62 12.55 -13.08
N ASP A 48 -12.36 13.48 -14.00
CA ASP A 48 -11.46 13.22 -15.12
C ASP A 48 -9.98 13.16 -14.66
N ARG A 49 -9.65 13.78 -13.51
CA ARG A 49 -8.31 13.72 -12.88
C ARG A 49 -8.08 12.48 -12.01
N GLU A 50 -9.10 11.78 -11.51
CA GLU A 50 -8.88 10.58 -10.66
C GLU A 50 -7.98 9.54 -11.36
N GLY A 51 -8.25 9.29 -12.64
CA GLY A 51 -7.44 8.38 -13.45
C GLY A 51 -5.98 8.84 -13.58
N GLU A 52 -5.76 10.16 -13.68
CA GLU A 52 -4.45 10.80 -13.77
C GLU A 52 -3.71 10.80 -12.44
N LEU A 53 -4.39 11.09 -11.33
CA LEU A 53 -3.87 11.03 -9.96
C LEU A 53 -3.39 9.62 -9.64
N ILE A 54 -4.21 8.59 -9.92
CA ILE A 54 -3.81 7.20 -9.71
C ILE A 54 -2.65 6.82 -10.63
N ARG A 55 -2.63 7.28 -11.89
CA ARG A 55 -1.50 7.03 -12.81
C ARG A 55 -0.22 7.68 -12.29
N LYS A 56 -0.28 8.92 -11.83
CA LYS A 56 0.85 9.69 -11.30
C LYS A 56 1.37 9.08 -9.99
N ALA A 57 0.48 8.65 -9.10
CA ALA A 57 0.84 7.95 -7.88
C ALA A 57 1.53 6.61 -8.17
N TRP A 58 1.03 5.86 -9.16
CA TRP A 58 1.68 4.64 -9.63
C TRP A 58 3.09 4.89 -10.17
N GLU A 59 3.26 5.86 -11.06
CA GLU A 59 4.57 6.24 -11.62
C GLU A 59 5.54 6.68 -10.53
N THR A 60 5.05 7.46 -9.56
CA THR A 60 5.81 7.89 -8.38
C THR A 60 6.24 6.70 -7.53
N ALA A 61 5.34 5.74 -7.28
CA ALA A 61 5.67 4.53 -6.53
C ALA A 61 6.74 3.69 -7.23
N VAL A 62 6.59 3.45 -8.54
CA VAL A 62 7.56 2.69 -9.34
C VAL A 62 8.95 3.34 -9.33
N ALA A 63 9.02 4.68 -9.35
CA ALA A 63 10.29 5.39 -9.28
C ALA A 63 10.99 5.30 -7.91
N VAL A 64 10.24 5.08 -6.83
CA VAL A 64 10.76 5.00 -5.44
C VAL A 64 11.08 3.57 -5.02
N LEU A 65 10.27 2.61 -5.48
CA LEU A 65 10.37 1.20 -5.09
C LEU A 65 11.64 0.53 -5.63
N PRO A 66 12.13 -0.53 -4.96
CA PRO A 66 13.22 -1.34 -5.49
C PRO A 66 12.87 -1.92 -6.86
N SER A 67 13.86 -2.05 -7.75
CA SER A 67 13.66 -2.61 -9.10
C SER A 67 13.15 -4.05 -9.11
N ALA A 68 13.37 -4.80 -8.02
CA ALA A 68 12.86 -6.16 -7.84
C ALA A 68 11.37 -6.21 -7.43
N ALA A 69 10.72 -5.07 -7.16
CA ALA A 69 9.31 -5.02 -6.79
C ALA A 69 8.43 -5.49 -7.95
N VAL A 70 7.57 -6.47 -7.70
CA VAL A 70 6.58 -6.95 -8.68
C VAL A 70 5.25 -6.30 -8.35
N GLY A 71 4.61 -5.63 -9.31
CA GLY A 71 3.49 -4.73 -9.02
C GLY A 71 2.29 -4.91 -9.94
N ARG A 72 1.09 -4.67 -9.43
CA ARG A 72 -0.08 -4.51 -10.29
C ARG A 72 -0.90 -3.31 -9.86
N ARG A 73 -1.48 -2.63 -10.83
CA ARG A 73 -2.58 -1.69 -10.58
C ARG A 73 -3.88 -2.50 -10.48
N THR A 74 -4.64 -2.28 -9.42
CA THR A 74 -5.98 -2.88 -9.30
C THR A 74 -7.00 -1.99 -10.03
N ARG A 75 -8.22 -2.47 -10.26
CA ARG A 75 -9.27 -1.67 -10.94
C ARG A 75 -9.81 -0.51 -10.09
N TRP A 76 -9.46 -0.50 -8.81
CA TRP A 76 -9.92 0.44 -7.79
C TRP A 76 -8.75 1.38 -7.50
N SER A 77 -8.94 2.46 -6.76
CA SER A 77 -7.95 3.48 -6.33
C SER A 77 -6.75 2.94 -5.50
N ARG A 78 -6.41 1.67 -5.70
CA ARG A 78 -5.41 0.88 -5.03
C ARG A 78 -4.44 0.24 -6.03
N PHE A 79 -3.19 0.16 -5.62
CA PHE A 79 -2.16 -0.57 -6.32
C PHE A 79 -1.38 -1.44 -5.34
N GLU A 80 -0.80 -2.52 -5.83
CA GLU A 80 -0.23 -3.57 -5.00
C GLU A 80 1.16 -3.97 -5.49
N PHE A 81 2.08 -4.19 -4.57
CA PHE A 81 3.44 -4.64 -4.87
C PHE A 81 3.89 -5.77 -3.94
N ILE A 82 4.56 -6.78 -4.47
CA ILE A 82 5.35 -7.73 -3.68
C ILE A 82 6.76 -7.19 -3.52
N LEU A 83 7.21 -7.14 -2.27
CA LEU A 83 8.51 -6.62 -1.87
C LEU A 83 9.24 -7.64 -1.01
N GLU A 84 10.54 -7.82 -1.28
CA GLU A 84 11.43 -8.59 -0.42
C GLU A 84 12.02 -7.68 0.68
N GLY A 85 12.07 -8.18 1.91
CA GLY A 85 12.68 -7.49 3.04
C GLY A 85 11.96 -7.70 4.37
N LYS A 86 12.56 -7.17 5.45
CA LYS A 86 12.04 -7.27 6.82
C LYS A 86 11.21 -6.04 7.19
N ARG A 87 10.31 -6.17 8.16
CA ARG A 87 9.44 -5.12 8.71
C ARG A 87 10.13 -3.76 8.90
N GLY A 88 11.30 -3.73 9.56
CA GLY A 88 12.04 -2.48 9.79
C GLY A 88 12.45 -1.73 8.51
N GLY A 89 12.82 -2.46 7.45
CA GLY A 89 13.12 -1.87 6.14
C GLY A 89 11.87 -1.38 5.41
N MET A 90 10.74 -2.07 5.59
CA MET A 90 9.46 -1.70 4.97
C MET A 90 8.89 -0.40 5.56
N GLY A 91 9.05 -0.17 6.88
CA GLY A 91 8.70 1.11 7.49
C GLY A 91 9.44 2.29 6.84
N VAL A 92 10.76 2.18 6.69
CA VAL A 92 11.59 3.20 6.04
C VAL A 92 11.18 3.41 4.57
N LEU A 93 10.86 2.33 3.85
CA LEU A 93 10.38 2.42 2.48
C LEU A 93 9.00 3.11 2.40
N GLY A 94 8.10 2.82 3.33
CA GLY A 94 6.81 3.48 3.44
C GLY A 94 6.96 5.00 3.65
N GLU A 95 7.85 5.42 4.54
CA GLU A 95 8.13 6.84 4.78
C GLU A 95 8.65 7.54 3.51
N ARG A 96 9.52 6.87 2.75
CA ARG A 96 10.04 7.39 1.48
C ARG A 96 8.94 7.54 0.43
N LEU A 97 8.04 6.56 0.31
CA LEU A 97 6.90 6.62 -0.60
C LEU A 97 5.94 7.75 -0.23
N LEU A 98 5.56 7.82 1.05
CA LEU A 98 4.66 8.87 1.54
C LEU A 98 5.27 10.26 1.32
N THR A 99 6.56 10.41 1.59
CA THR A 99 7.30 11.66 1.30
C THR A 99 7.27 12.00 -0.19
N ALA A 100 7.43 11.02 -1.07
CA ALA A 100 7.38 11.24 -2.51
C ALA A 100 5.98 11.69 -2.98
N PHE A 101 4.90 11.08 -2.47
CA PHE A 101 3.54 11.52 -2.76
C PHE A 101 3.27 12.93 -2.22
N LYS A 102 3.68 13.23 -0.98
CA LYS A 102 3.45 14.55 -0.38
C LYS A 102 4.35 15.67 -0.94
N ARG A 103 5.35 15.36 -1.77
CA ARG A 103 6.17 16.35 -2.50
C ARG A 103 5.56 16.78 -3.84
N ASP A 104 4.63 15.99 -4.36
CA ASP A 104 3.95 16.29 -5.61
C ASP A 104 2.67 17.06 -5.32
N ASP A 105 2.49 18.24 -5.93
CA ASP A 105 1.38 19.13 -5.60
C ASP A 105 0.01 18.45 -5.75
N ASP A 106 -0.20 17.69 -6.82
CA ASP A 106 -1.47 17.01 -7.08
C ASP A 106 -1.72 15.84 -6.09
N LEU A 107 -0.68 15.07 -5.75
CA LEU A 107 -0.81 13.92 -4.85
C LEU A 107 -0.81 14.33 -3.37
N SER A 108 -0.23 15.49 -3.04
CA SER A 108 -0.07 15.97 -1.67
C SER A 108 -1.40 16.34 -1.00
N ALA A 109 -2.38 16.73 -1.81
CA ALA A 109 -3.74 17.06 -1.40
C ALA A 109 -4.54 15.83 -0.93
N LEU A 110 -4.08 14.62 -1.24
CA LEU A 110 -4.74 13.37 -0.87
C LEU A 110 -4.10 12.74 0.37
N GLU A 111 -4.92 12.07 1.16
CA GLU A 111 -4.44 11.17 2.20
C GLU A 111 -4.22 9.75 1.66
N TRP A 112 -3.12 9.14 2.11
CA TRP A 112 -2.60 7.89 1.57
C TRP A 112 -2.41 6.85 2.67
N HIS A 113 -2.88 5.63 2.43
CA HIS A 113 -2.59 4.47 3.25
C HIS A 113 -1.58 3.57 2.54
N LEU A 114 -0.46 3.29 3.23
CA LEU A 114 0.59 2.36 2.82
C LEU A 114 0.55 1.15 3.75
N ILE A 115 0.03 0.03 3.25
CA ILE A 115 -0.32 -1.15 4.03
C ILE A 115 0.62 -2.29 3.66
N PHE A 116 1.51 -2.68 4.55
CA PHE A 116 2.43 -3.78 4.36
C PHE A 116 1.91 -5.04 5.06
N THR A 117 1.39 -5.98 4.30
CA THR A 117 0.98 -7.29 4.81
C THR A 117 2.12 -8.29 4.70
N GLU A 118 2.54 -8.89 5.81
CA GLU A 118 3.61 -9.88 5.84
C GLU A 118 3.28 -11.09 4.94
N ILE A 119 4.24 -11.51 4.11
CA ILE A 119 4.12 -12.74 3.34
C ILE A 119 4.27 -13.94 4.26
N PHE A 120 3.18 -14.71 4.40
CA PHE A 120 3.18 -15.89 5.23
C PHE A 120 3.81 -17.09 4.50
N VAL A 121 5.06 -17.40 4.84
CA VAL A 121 5.88 -18.43 4.18
C VAL A 121 5.21 -19.80 4.12
N ALA A 122 4.49 -20.20 5.17
CA ALA A 122 3.84 -21.51 5.23
C ALA A 122 2.58 -21.59 4.37
N GLU A 123 1.90 -20.46 4.13
CA GLU A 123 0.63 -20.41 3.40
C GLU A 123 0.45 -19.01 2.77
N PRO A 124 1.09 -18.73 1.62
CA PRO A 124 1.13 -17.40 1.01
C PRO A 124 -0.25 -16.83 0.69
N GLU A 125 -1.20 -17.71 0.40
CA GLU A 125 -2.62 -17.43 0.20
C GLU A 125 -3.24 -16.59 1.32
N ARG A 126 -2.81 -16.84 2.56
CA ARG A 126 -3.24 -16.11 3.74
C ARG A 126 -2.87 -14.62 3.70
N THR A 127 -1.74 -14.28 3.08
CA THR A 127 -1.29 -12.89 2.87
C THR A 127 -2.33 -12.08 2.10
N PHE A 128 -2.97 -12.69 1.10
CA PHE A 128 -3.94 -12.03 0.22
C PHE A 128 -5.36 -11.98 0.80
N LEU A 129 -5.61 -12.71 1.88
CA LEU A 129 -6.91 -12.78 2.55
C LEU A 129 -6.94 -11.97 3.85
N CYS A 130 -5.81 -11.35 4.23
CA CYS A 130 -5.78 -10.41 5.33
C CYS A 130 -6.49 -9.11 4.92
N ASP A 131 -7.61 -8.83 5.57
CA ASP A 131 -8.34 -7.57 5.42
C ASP A 131 -8.07 -6.66 6.64
N PRO A 132 -7.24 -5.62 6.50
CA PRO A 132 -6.96 -4.67 7.57
C PRO A 132 -8.02 -3.56 7.68
N GLY A 133 -9.07 -3.57 6.85
CA GLY A 133 -9.99 -2.46 6.70
C GLY A 133 -10.69 -2.02 8.01
N TYR A 134 -10.96 -2.94 8.94
CA TYR A 134 -11.56 -2.60 10.23
C TYR A 134 -10.65 -1.65 11.04
N ASP A 135 -9.38 -1.99 11.17
CA ASP A 135 -8.41 -1.23 11.98
C ASP A 135 -7.94 0.04 11.27
N LEU A 136 -7.88 0.03 9.93
CA LEU A 136 -7.54 1.21 9.13
C LEU A 136 -8.52 2.37 9.29
N ARG A 137 -9.77 2.10 9.70
CA ARG A 137 -10.73 3.16 10.06
C ARG A 137 -10.26 4.05 11.21
N THR A 138 -9.35 3.56 12.06
CA THR A 138 -8.77 4.40 13.11
C THR A 138 -7.80 5.47 12.57
N ALA A 139 -7.44 5.39 11.28
CA ALA A 139 -6.63 6.36 10.55
C ALA A 139 -7.45 7.27 9.61
N GLU A 140 -8.79 7.28 9.74
CA GLU A 140 -9.69 8.10 8.91
C GLU A 140 -9.24 9.57 8.84
N GLY A 141 -9.22 10.11 7.62
CA GLY A 141 -8.77 11.48 7.34
C GLY A 141 -7.27 11.74 7.53
N MET A 142 -6.43 10.71 7.63
CA MET A 142 -4.99 10.84 7.82
C MET A 142 -4.20 9.89 6.90
N SER A 143 -3.00 10.31 6.51
CA SER A 143 -2.02 9.40 5.94
C SER A 143 -1.49 8.41 6.98
N ALA A 144 -1.37 7.15 6.59
CA ALA A 144 -0.95 6.06 7.47
C ALA A 144 0.04 5.11 6.81
N ILE A 145 0.94 4.58 7.63
CA ILE A 145 1.79 3.43 7.27
C ILE A 145 1.47 2.31 8.26
N ALA A 146 0.94 1.21 7.76
CA ALA A 146 0.53 0.07 8.56
C ALA A 146 1.36 -1.17 8.22
N TRP A 147 1.68 -1.95 9.26
CA TRP A 147 2.20 -3.30 9.13
C TRP A 147 1.13 -4.27 9.59
N VAL A 148 0.84 -5.28 8.77
CA VAL A 148 -0.25 -6.22 8.97
C VAL A 148 0.35 -7.61 9.09
N GLU A 149 0.13 -8.24 10.24
CA GLU A 149 0.57 -9.60 10.53
C GLU A 149 -0.65 -10.53 10.57
N PRO A 150 -0.58 -11.74 10.00
CA PRO A 150 -1.65 -12.72 10.14
C PRO A 150 -1.82 -13.14 11.61
N TYR A 151 -3.06 -13.38 12.06
CA TYR A 151 -3.35 -13.75 13.46
C TYR A 151 -2.60 -15.02 13.93
N PRO A 152 -1.96 -15.04 15.10
CA PRO A 152 -1.35 -16.25 15.64
C PRO A 152 -2.41 -17.23 16.17
N GLY A 153 -2.38 -18.50 15.71
CA GLY A 153 -3.07 -19.61 16.39
C GLY A 153 -4.56 -19.84 16.10
N ALA A 154 -5.16 -19.20 15.09
CA ALA A 154 -6.54 -19.48 14.66
C ALA A 154 -6.60 -20.20 13.31
N ASP A 155 -7.61 -21.04 13.11
CA ASP A 155 -8.01 -21.50 11.76
C ASP A 155 -8.53 -20.28 11.00
N TRP A 156 -7.65 -19.68 10.20
CA TRP A 156 -7.94 -18.45 9.45
C TRP A 156 -9.07 -18.66 8.42
N LYS A 157 -9.32 -19.92 8.01
CA LYS A 157 -10.42 -20.26 7.08
C LYS A 157 -11.79 -20.05 7.74
N THR A 158 -11.87 -20.22 9.06
CA THR A 158 -13.05 -19.89 9.88
C THR A 158 -13.03 -18.47 10.44
N SER A 159 -11.85 -17.88 10.66
CA SER A 159 -11.65 -16.50 11.16
C SER A 159 -11.12 -15.56 10.07
N GLN A 160 -11.93 -15.31 9.05
CA GLN A 160 -11.50 -14.62 7.82
C GLN A 160 -11.09 -13.13 7.97
N ARG A 161 -11.07 -12.52 9.17
CA ARG A 161 -11.25 -11.05 9.29
C ARG A 161 -10.40 -10.29 10.31
N HIS A 162 -9.42 -10.91 10.97
CA HIS A 162 -8.75 -10.26 12.10
C HIS A 162 -7.21 -10.37 12.03
N PRO A 163 -6.54 -9.64 11.11
CA PRO A 163 -5.10 -9.50 11.21
C PRO A 163 -4.71 -8.69 12.46
N THR A 164 -3.44 -8.75 12.84
CA THR A 164 -2.87 -7.76 13.75
C THR A 164 -2.36 -6.59 12.94
N VAL A 165 -2.96 -5.41 13.11
CA VAL A 165 -2.52 -4.18 12.46
C VAL A 165 -1.68 -3.36 13.44
N THR A 166 -0.46 -3.02 13.05
CA THR A 166 0.38 -2.05 13.77
C THR A 166 0.63 -0.84 12.89
N PHE A 167 0.24 0.34 13.35
CA PHE A 167 0.64 1.58 12.69
C PHE A 167 2.11 1.87 12.97
N LEU A 168 2.91 1.88 11.90
CA LEU A 168 4.30 2.34 11.94
C LEU A 168 4.35 3.87 11.93
N ARG A 169 3.34 4.50 11.32
CA ARG A 169 3.10 5.94 11.33
C ARG A 169 1.61 6.24 11.22
N LEU A 170 1.20 7.25 11.99
CA LEU A 170 -0.06 8.00 11.85
C LEU A 170 0.32 9.48 11.85
N GLY A 171 -0.15 10.28 10.90
CA GLY A 171 0.01 11.72 11.08
C GLY A 171 -0.51 12.62 9.97
N PRO A 172 -0.65 13.93 10.28
CA PRO A 172 -0.86 14.99 9.30
C PRO A 172 0.38 15.15 8.38
N PRO A 173 0.32 15.99 7.33
CA PRO A 173 1.38 16.10 6.32
C PRO A 173 2.76 16.29 6.95
N LEU A 174 3.79 15.73 6.31
CA LEU A 174 5.17 16.14 6.59
C LEU A 174 5.24 17.65 6.36
N SER A 175 5.27 18.43 7.44
CA SER A 175 5.50 19.86 7.36
C SER A 175 6.79 20.05 6.56
N GLN A 176 6.70 20.73 5.41
CA GLN A 176 7.89 21.19 4.72
C GLN A 176 8.73 21.98 5.73
N GLY A 177 10.03 21.69 5.75
CA GLY A 177 10.93 22.05 6.83
C GLY A 177 10.73 23.49 7.34
N ALA A 178 10.86 23.62 8.66
CA ALA A 178 11.47 24.81 9.21
C ALA A 178 12.76 25.08 8.42
N GLN A 179 12.73 26.06 7.53
CA GLN A 179 13.92 26.71 7.04
C GLN A 179 14.14 27.92 7.95
N ASP A 180 15.28 27.89 8.63
CA ASP A 180 15.89 29.01 9.34
C ASP A 180 16.12 30.22 8.42
#